data_AF-A0A6C0NZB6-F1
#
_entry.id   AF-A0A6C0NZB6-F1
#
_cell.length_a   1.000
_cell.length_b   1.000
_cell.length_c   1.000
_cell.angle_alpha   90.00
_cell.angle_beta   90.00
_cell.angle_gamma   90.00
#
_symmetry.space_group_name_H-M   'P 1'
#
loop_
_entity.id
_entity.type
_entity.pdbx_description
1 polymer ?
#
loop_
_entity_poly.entity_id
_entity_poly.type
_entity_poly.pdbx_seq_one_letter_code
_entity_poly.pdbx_strand_id
1 'polypeptide(L)'
;MAKRRRRKKKEDPVAALIMLVMVGAFFSTFSSTQSFAAAGLAAGLVFAAGVGIIIFIGMLKSERLKRSGIAEVDKMDGRKFEHYLGHMFRAQGYHTEVTQAAGDYGVDLLLTKQGRKIAVQAKRYTGNVGLEAVQQVQAGKAHYGASEAWVITNSNYTDQAYTLAKSNGVRLIARNELIEMMLKMNTPQKQTSPQQEATTKSSAPLQKKDDLCVDCGSIMIKRKSSKGMVTVCSNYPICKNIRAI
;
A
#
# COMPACT_ATOMS: atom_id res chain seq x y z
N MET A 1 9.62 12.36 -37.20
CA MET A 1 9.08 13.53 -36.46
C MET A 1 8.04 13.06 -35.45
N ALA A 2 8.38 13.04 -34.15
CA ALA A 2 7.46 12.60 -33.10
C ALA A 2 6.45 13.70 -32.74
N LYS A 3 5.17 13.47 -33.04
CA LYS A 3 4.06 14.40 -32.76
C LYS A 3 3.90 14.55 -31.24
N ARG A 4 4.41 15.64 -30.67
CA ARG A 4 4.27 16.00 -29.24
C ARG A 4 2.77 16.15 -28.92
N ARG A 5 2.12 15.09 -28.46
CA ARG A 5 0.70 15.11 -28.04
C ARG A 5 0.55 16.14 -26.91
N ARG A 6 -0.15 17.25 -27.19
CA ARG A 6 -0.59 18.22 -26.17
C ARG A 6 -1.34 17.45 -25.08
N ARG A 7 -0.82 17.44 -23.85
CA ARG A 7 -1.54 16.96 -22.67
C ARG A 7 -2.81 17.81 -22.56
N LYS A 8 -3.98 17.23 -22.85
CA LYS A 8 -5.27 17.84 -22.48
C LYS A 8 -5.24 18.01 -20.96
N LYS A 9 -5.25 19.26 -20.51
CA LYS A 9 -5.41 19.61 -19.09
C LYS A 9 -6.78 19.05 -18.70
N LYS A 10 -6.82 17.97 -17.91
CA LYS A 10 -8.09 17.44 -17.37
C LYS A 10 -8.69 18.58 -16.55
N GLU A 11 -9.82 19.11 -16.99
CA GLU A 11 -10.58 20.08 -16.22
C GLU A 11 -11.03 19.42 -14.91
N ASP A 12 -10.89 20.14 -13.80
CA ASP A 12 -11.30 19.65 -12.50
C ASP A 12 -12.84 19.70 -12.44
N PRO A 13 -13.53 18.55 -12.36
CA PRO A 13 -14.99 18.52 -12.36
C PRO A 13 -15.57 19.31 -11.18
N VAL A 14 -14.83 19.44 -10.07
CA VAL A 14 -15.26 20.23 -8.90
C VAL A 14 -15.24 21.72 -9.22
N ALA A 15 -14.21 22.21 -9.91
CA ALA A 15 -14.13 23.60 -10.31
C ALA A 15 -15.23 23.98 -11.31
N ALA A 16 -15.54 23.10 -12.27
CA ALA A 16 -16.65 23.30 -13.21
C ALA A 16 -18.01 23.38 -12.51
N LEU A 17 -18.25 22.51 -11.51
CA LEU A 17 -19.48 22.53 -10.72
C LEU A 17 -19.61 23.83 -9.90
N ILE A 18 -18.53 24.28 -9.25
CA ILE A 18 -18.53 25.54 -8.48
C ILE A 18 -18.90 26.71 -9.39
N MET A 19 -18.31 26.79 -10.59
CA MET A 19 -18.64 27.86 -11.54
C MET A 19 -20.12 27.84 -11.94
N LEU A 20 -20.69 26.66 -12.19
CA LEU A 20 -22.12 26.51 -12.54
C LEU A 20 -23.03 26.98 -11.40
N VAL A 21 -22.74 26.57 -10.15
CA VAL A 21 -23.51 26.99 -8.97
C VAL A 21 -23.37 28.50 -8.74
N MET A 22 -22.17 29.06 -8.96
CA MET A 22 -21.91 30.49 -8.81
C MET A 22 -22.72 31.34 -9.80
N VAL A 23 -22.74 30.92 -11.07
CA VAL A 23 -23.56 31.57 -12.11
C VAL A 23 -25.05 31.43 -11.80
N GLY A 24 -25.50 30.25 -11.35
CA GLY A 24 -26.89 30.04 -10.93
C GLY A 24 -27.31 30.94 -9.77
N ALA A 25 -26.46 31.07 -8.74
CA ALA A 25 -26.69 31.97 -7.62
C ALA A 25 -26.79 33.44 -8.08
N PHE A 26 -25.89 33.87 -8.98
CA PHE A 26 -25.92 35.22 -9.54
C PHE A 26 -27.24 35.53 -10.27
N PHE A 27 -27.62 34.70 -11.24
CA PHE A 27 -28.83 34.92 -12.05
C PHE A 27 -30.11 34.80 -11.21
N SER A 28 -30.17 33.86 -10.27
CA SER A 28 -31.32 33.68 -9.38
C SER A 28 -31.53 34.91 -8.50
N THR A 29 -30.48 35.41 -7.84
CA THR A 29 -30.58 36.60 -6.99
C THR A 29 -30.85 37.86 -7.81
N PHE A 30 -30.24 38.00 -8.99
CA PHE A 30 -30.50 39.14 -9.87
C PHE A 30 -31.95 39.19 -10.35
N SER A 31 -32.50 38.06 -10.79
CA SER A 31 -33.90 37.96 -11.23
C SER A 31 -34.88 38.34 -10.12
N SER A 32 -34.60 37.95 -8.87
CA SER A 32 -35.48 38.24 -7.73
C SER A 32 -35.37 39.67 -7.19
N THR A 33 -34.20 40.31 -7.29
CA THR A 33 -33.92 41.58 -6.61
C THR A 33 -33.67 42.75 -7.56
N GLN A 34 -33.48 42.49 -8.85
CA GLN A 34 -33.01 43.45 -9.86
C GLN A 34 -31.73 44.21 -9.44
N SER A 35 -30.96 43.65 -8.50
CA SER A 35 -29.79 44.30 -7.90
C SER A 35 -28.52 43.52 -8.21
N PHE A 36 -27.61 44.16 -8.94
CA PHE A 36 -26.28 43.61 -9.22
C PHE A 36 -25.43 43.44 -7.95
N ALA A 37 -25.60 44.31 -6.96
CA ALA A 37 -24.86 44.23 -5.70
C ALA A 37 -25.23 42.97 -4.90
N ALA A 38 -26.53 42.69 -4.78
CA ALA A 38 -27.03 41.50 -4.08
C ALA A 38 -26.60 40.20 -4.81
N ALA A 39 -26.72 40.18 -6.14
CA ALA A 39 -26.28 39.04 -6.96
C ALA A 39 -24.76 38.79 -6.86
N GLY A 40 -23.96 39.86 -6.86
CA GLY A 40 -22.51 39.78 -6.69
C GLY A 40 -22.09 39.20 -5.34
N LEU A 41 -22.75 39.61 -4.24
CA LEU A 41 -22.49 39.05 -2.91
C LEU A 41 -22.82 37.55 -2.84
N ALA A 42 -23.98 37.14 -3.38
CA ALA A 42 -24.37 35.74 -3.40
C ALA A 42 -23.36 34.87 -4.18
N ALA A 43 -22.97 35.32 -5.38
CA ALA A 43 -21.95 34.65 -6.19
C ALA A 43 -20.59 34.60 -5.47
N GLY A 44 -20.17 35.68 -4.82
CA GLY A 44 -18.92 35.75 -4.07
C GLY A 44 -18.86 34.77 -2.90
N LEU A 45 -19.97 34.61 -2.15
CA LEU A 45 -20.07 33.63 -1.06
C LEU A 45 -19.95 32.19 -1.58
N VAL A 46 -20.62 31.87 -2.70
CA VAL A 46 -20.52 30.56 -3.34
C VAL A 46 -19.09 30.28 -3.80
N PHE A 47 -18.42 31.27 -4.41
CA PHE A 47 -17.03 31.13 -4.81
C PHE A 47 -16.10 30.89 -3.62
N ALA A 48 -16.22 31.70 -2.56
CA ALA A 48 -15.41 31.55 -1.35
C ALA A 48 -15.60 30.18 -0.69
N ALA A 49 -16.85 29.70 -0.59
CA ALA A 49 -17.16 28.36 -0.08
C ALA A 49 -16.55 27.28 -0.98
N GLY A 50 -16.68 27.40 -2.31
CA GLY A 50 -16.10 26.47 -3.28
C GLY A 50 -14.57 26.39 -3.18
N VAL A 51 -13.89 27.54 -3.08
CA VAL A 51 -12.44 27.61 -2.87
C VAL A 51 -12.06 26.97 -1.53
N GLY A 52 -12.82 27.25 -0.46
CA GLY A 52 -12.63 26.62 0.85
C GLY A 52 -12.75 25.10 0.79
N ILE A 53 -13.73 24.57 0.07
CA ILE A 53 -13.91 23.13 -0.16
C ILE A 53 -12.72 22.53 -0.92
N ILE A 54 -12.23 23.20 -1.98
CA ILE A 54 -11.06 22.71 -2.74
C ILE A 54 -9.82 22.66 -1.84
N ILE A 55 -9.58 23.71 -1.04
CA ILE A 55 -8.47 23.74 -0.07
C ILE A 55 -8.63 22.61 0.94
N PHE A 56 -9.83 22.43 1.50
CA PHE A 56 -10.11 21.38 2.47
C PHE A 56 -9.91 19.96 1.91
N ILE A 57 -10.40 19.68 0.70
CA ILE A 57 -10.16 18.41 -0.01
C ILE A 57 -8.65 18.21 -0.25
N GLY A 58 -7.95 19.28 -0.65
CA GLY A 58 -6.49 19.28 -0.83
C GLY A 58 -5.74 18.92 0.47
N MET A 59 -6.17 19.48 1.61
CA MET A 59 -5.61 19.17 2.92
C MET A 59 -5.84 17.71 3.31
N LEU A 60 -7.06 17.19 3.14
CA LEU A 60 -7.38 15.78 3.43
C LEU A 60 -6.56 14.82 2.57
N LYS A 61 -6.39 15.13 1.28
CA LYS A 61 -5.57 14.35 0.36
C LYS A 61 -4.09 14.39 0.76
N SER A 62 -3.58 15.55 1.16
CA SER A 62 -2.20 15.72 1.63
C SER A 62 -1.92 14.87 2.86
N GLU A 63 -2.79 14.93 3.87
CA GLU A 63 -2.66 14.11 5.07
C GLU A 63 -2.70 12.61 4.78
N ARG A 64 -3.60 12.18 3.89
CA ARG A 64 -3.66 10.80 3.45
C ARG A 64 -2.35 10.34 2.78
N LEU A 65 -1.76 11.17 1.93
CA LEU A 65 -0.49 10.87 1.25
C LEU A 65 0.69 10.82 2.22
N LYS A 66 0.73 11.71 3.21
CA LYS A 66 1.76 11.69 4.27
C LYS A 66 1.66 10.41 5.08
N ARG A 67 0.46 10.04 5.51
CA ARG A 67 0.22 8.82 6.31
C ARG A 67 0.53 7.52 5.56
N SER A 68 0.41 7.50 4.23
CA SER A 68 0.71 6.30 3.46
C SER A 68 2.20 6.05 3.28
N GLY A 69 3.04 7.09 3.34
CA GLY A 69 4.48 6.98 3.05
C GLY A 69 4.81 6.88 1.56
N ILE A 70 3.85 7.15 0.66
CA ILE A 70 4.07 7.04 -0.80
C ILE A 70 5.14 8.03 -1.31
N ALA A 71 5.32 9.16 -0.62
CA ALA A 71 6.39 10.11 -0.93
C ALA A 71 7.79 9.52 -0.72
N GLU A 72 7.95 8.60 0.22
CA GLU A 72 9.21 7.89 0.41
C GLU A 72 9.41 6.85 -0.68
N VAL A 73 8.35 6.15 -1.11
CA VAL A 73 8.37 5.24 -2.27
C VAL A 73 8.84 5.95 -3.54
N ASP A 74 8.39 7.20 -3.76
CA ASP A 74 8.78 7.98 -4.93
C ASP A 74 10.29 8.30 -4.98
N LYS A 75 10.99 8.25 -3.84
CA LYS A 75 12.43 8.49 -3.70
C LYS A 75 13.27 7.22 -3.75
N MET A 76 12.66 6.03 -3.69
CA MET A 76 13.37 4.75 -3.70
C MET A 76 13.91 4.41 -5.08
N ASP A 77 14.99 3.64 -5.14
CA ASP A 77 15.36 2.93 -6.37
C ASP A 77 14.42 1.74 -6.64
N GLY A 78 14.54 1.12 -7.82
CA GLY A 78 13.67 0.00 -8.21
C GLY A 78 13.80 -1.19 -7.27
N ARG A 79 15.03 -1.54 -6.90
CA ARG A 79 15.29 -2.71 -6.06
C ARG A 79 14.79 -2.51 -4.64
N LYS A 80 14.97 -1.32 -4.06
CA LYS A 80 14.37 -0.96 -2.76
C LYS A 80 12.84 -1.02 -2.81
N PHE A 81 12.23 -0.61 -3.92
CA PHE A 81 10.78 -0.72 -4.08
C PHE A 81 10.30 -2.18 -4.11
N GLU A 82 11.03 -3.08 -4.77
CA GLU A 82 10.75 -4.52 -4.76
C GLU A 82 10.80 -5.09 -3.34
N HIS A 83 11.87 -4.81 -2.59
CA HIS A 83 11.98 -5.24 -1.20
C HIS A 83 10.88 -4.64 -0.31
N TYR A 84 10.55 -3.35 -0.50
CA TYR A 84 9.45 -2.69 0.19
C TYR A 84 8.12 -3.40 -0.04
N LEU A 85 7.78 -3.71 -1.29
CA LEU A 85 6.58 -4.48 -1.62
C LEU A 85 6.61 -5.87 -0.98
N GLY A 86 7.76 -6.53 -0.96
CA GLY A 86 7.95 -7.81 -0.28
C GLY A 86 7.58 -7.71 1.21
N HIS A 87 8.13 -6.74 1.94
CA HIS A 87 7.77 -6.50 3.35
C HIS A 87 6.29 -6.17 3.51
N MET A 88 5.73 -5.35 2.62
CA MET A 88 4.33 -4.97 2.66
C MET A 88 3.39 -6.17 2.54
N PHE A 89 3.64 -7.03 1.55
CA PHE A 89 2.81 -8.22 1.35
C PHE A 89 3.02 -9.27 2.45
N ARG A 90 4.24 -9.39 3.02
CA ARG A 90 4.45 -10.24 4.21
C ARG A 90 3.57 -9.81 5.37
N ALA A 91 3.51 -8.52 5.68
CA ALA A 91 2.65 -7.99 6.73
C ALA A 91 1.14 -8.24 6.46
N GLN A 92 0.76 -8.44 5.20
CA GLN A 92 -0.61 -8.78 4.79
C GLN A 92 -0.86 -10.31 4.69
N GLY A 93 0.07 -11.12 5.23
CA GLY A 93 -0.07 -12.57 5.31
C GLY A 93 0.26 -13.31 4.01
N TYR A 94 1.05 -12.74 3.12
CA TYR A 94 1.63 -13.46 1.99
C TYR A 94 3.00 -14.01 2.36
N HIS A 95 3.34 -15.20 1.87
CA HIS A 95 4.73 -15.57 1.73
C HIS A 95 5.29 -14.80 0.53
N THR A 96 6.49 -14.21 0.65
CA THR A 96 7.06 -13.40 -0.43
C THR A 96 8.53 -13.72 -0.65
N GLU A 97 8.90 -13.78 -1.91
CA GLU A 97 10.27 -13.99 -2.39
C GLU A 97 10.57 -12.89 -3.42
N VAL A 98 11.68 -12.16 -3.23
CA VAL A 98 12.16 -11.18 -4.20
C VAL A 98 13.16 -11.91 -5.08
N THR A 99 12.96 -11.87 -6.39
CA THR A 99 13.81 -12.58 -7.35
C THR A 99 15.18 -11.91 -7.47
N GLN A 100 16.14 -12.60 -8.09
CA GLN A 100 17.46 -12.03 -8.39
C GLN A 100 17.35 -10.86 -9.38
N ALA A 101 18.29 -9.91 -9.34
CA ALA A 101 18.24 -8.71 -10.17
C ALA A 101 18.50 -8.97 -11.67
N ALA A 102 19.07 -10.12 -12.03
CA ALA A 102 19.37 -10.51 -13.41
C ALA A 102 18.80 -11.91 -13.70
N GLY A 103 18.21 -12.11 -14.87
CA GLY A 103 17.59 -13.39 -15.23
C GLY A 103 16.34 -13.68 -14.39
N ASP A 104 15.54 -12.65 -14.13
CA ASP A 104 14.29 -12.70 -13.36
C ASP A 104 13.06 -13.00 -14.24
N TYR A 105 13.27 -13.10 -15.56
CA TYR A 105 12.24 -13.34 -16.57
C TYR A 105 11.04 -12.38 -16.47
N GLY A 106 11.27 -11.14 -16.01
CA GLY A 106 10.22 -10.13 -15.87
C GLY A 106 9.32 -10.32 -14.64
N VAL A 107 9.83 -10.95 -13.59
CA VAL A 107 9.15 -11.10 -12.30
C VAL A 107 10.09 -10.66 -11.20
N ASP A 108 9.77 -9.55 -10.53
CA ASP A 108 10.59 -9.03 -9.43
C ASP A 108 10.21 -9.65 -8.07
N LEU A 109 8.95 -10.10 -7.93
CA LEU A 109 8.49 -10.81 -6.73
C LEU A 109 7.60 -12.01 -7.05
N LEU A 110 7.73 -13.04 -6.23
CA LEU A 110 6.78 -14.14 -6.13
C LEU A 110 6.03 -14.05 -4.80
N LEU A 111 4.71 -14.01 -4.87
CA LEU A 111 3.84 -14.03 -3.70
C LEU A 111 3.08 -15.36 -3.65
N THR A 112 2.92 -15.92 -2.44
CA THR A 112 2.11 -17.11 -2.22
C THR A 112 1.15 -16.89 -1.06
N LYS A 113 -0.15 -17.17 -1.28
CA LYS A 113 -1.17 -17.13 -0.23
C LYS A 113 -2.26 -18.14 -0.54
N GLN A 114 -2.63 -18.96 0.46
CA GLN A 114 -3.66 -19.99 0.32
C GLN A 114 -3.45 -20.90 -0.91
N GLY A 115 -2.20 -21.32 -1.15
CA GLY A 115 -1.84 -22.19 -2.28
C GLY A 115 -1.81 -21.50 -3.66
N ARG A 116 -2.17 -20.21 -3.76
CA ARG A 116 -2.09 -19.45 -5.01
C ARG A 116 -0.74 -18.75 -5.11
N LYS A 117 -0.07 -18.93 -6.25
CA LYS A 117 1.22 -18.29 -6.57
C LYS A 117 0.99 -17.14 -7.55
N ILE A 118 1.56 -15.98 -7.25
CA ILE A 118 1.37 -14.74 -8.00
C ILE A 118 2.75 -14.26 -8.44
N ALA A 119 2.93 -14.07 -9.75
CA ALA A 119 4.09 -13.40 -10.32
C ALA A 119 3.85 -11.89 -10.32
N VAL A 120 4.81 -11.11 -9.84
CA VAL A 120 4.68 -9.66 -9.71
C VAL A 120 5.84 -8.96 -10.42
N GLN A 121 5.51 -8.01 -11.29
CA GLN A 121 6.45 -7.00 -11.76
C GLN A 121 6.19 -5.68 -11.02
N ALA A 122 7.21 -5.18 -10.34
CA ALA A 122 7.26 -3.89 -9.68
C ALA A 122 7.90 -2.84 -10.61
N LYS A 123 7.23 -1.72 -10.84
CA LYS A 123 7.76 -0.58 -11.60
C LYS A 123 7.68 0.70 -10.78
N ARG A 124 8.80 1.11 -10.18
CA ARG A 124 8.96 2.46 -9.62
C ARG A 124 9.35 3.43 -10.73
N TYR A 125 8.44 4.32 -11.12
CA TYR A 125 8.56 5.17 -12.30
C TYR A 125 8.10 6.62 -12.01
N THR A 126 8.64 7.57 -12.78
CA THR A 126 8.22 8.98 -12.74
C THR A 126 7.10 9.28 -13.74
N GLY A 127 7.03 8.51 -14.83
CA GLY A 127 5.99 8.59 -15.86
C GLY A 127 4.95 7.47 -15.76
N ASN A 128 4.10 7.35 -16.77
CA ASN A 128 3.16 6.23 -16.85
C ASN A 128 3.91 4.96 -17.29
N VAL A 129 3.53 3.82 -16.70
CA VAL A 129 4.04 2.50 -17.06
C VAL A 129 3.37 2.01 -18.34
N GLY A 130 4.19 1.58 -19.31
CA GLY A 130 3.74 1.08 -20.61
C GLY A 130 3.37 -0.41 -20.60
N LEU A 131 3.00 -0.91 -21.78
CA LEU A 131 2.54 -2.30 -21.97
C LEU A 131 3.66 -3.35 -21.75
N GLU A 132 4.93 -2.95 -21.84
CA GLU A 132 6.09 -3.83 -21.65
C GLU A 132 6.06 -4.53 -20.29
N ALA A 133 5.67 -3.83 -19.23
CA ALA A 133 5.58 -4.42 -17.89
C ALA A 133 4.53 -5.54 -17.82
N VAL A 134 3.45 -5.43 -18.60
CA VAL A 134 2.40 -6.44 -18.72
C VAL A 134 2.92 -7.65 -19.50
N GLN A 135 3.64 -7.41 -20.60
CA GLN A 135 4.25 -8.48 -21.41
C GLN A 135 5.27 -9.27 -20.60
N GLN A 136 6.14 -8.57 -19.86
CA GLN A 136 7.18 -9.15 -19.00
C GLN A 136 6.58 -10.10 -17.96
N VAL A 137 5.66 -9.60 -17.13
CA VAL A 137 5.06 -10.43 -16.08
C VAL A 137 4.21 -11.57 -16.64
N GLN A 138 3.57 -11.37 -17.80
CA GLN A 138 2.79 -12.42 -18.45
C GLN A 138 3.67 -13.59 -18.92
N ALA A 139 4.85 -13.30 -19.47
CA ALA A 139 5.83 -14.33 -19.82
C ALA A 139 6.39 -15.00 -18.56
N GLY A 140 6.75 -14.21 -17.56
CA GLY A 140 7.25 -14.68 -16.27
C GLY A 140 6.27 -15.56 -15.50
N LYS A 141 4.96 -15.27 -15.59
CA LYS A 141 3.89 -16.09 -14.99
C LYS A 141 4.02 -17.57 -15.38
N ALA A 142 4.21 -17.84 -16.66
CA ALA A 142 4.38 -19.20 -17.17
C ALA A 142 5.69 -19.81 -16.68
N HIS A 143 6.79 -19.07 -16.76
CA HIS A 143 8.11 -19.53 -16.32
C HIS A 143 8.12 -19.98 -14.85
N TYR A 144 7.48 -19.22 -13.96
CA TYR A 144 7.43 -19.51 -12.53
C TYR A 144 6.24 -20.38 -12.09
N GLY A 145 5.39 -20.84 -13.03
CA GLY A 145 4.19 -21.63 -12.72
C GLY A 145 3.19 -20.89 -11.83
N ALA A 146 3.05 -19.58 -12.00
CA ALA A 146 2.14 -18.76 -11.21
C ALA A 146 0.71 -18.81 -11.78
N SER A 147 -0.30 -18.83 -10.91
CA SER A 147 -1.71 -18.80 -11.30
C SER A 147 -2.18 -17.40 -11.70
N GLU A 148 -1.53 -16.37 -11.15
CA GLU A 148 -1.86 -14.95 -11.38
C GLU A 148 -0.61 -14.13 -11.71
N ALA A 149 -0.81 -13.00 -12.38
CA ALA A 149 0.24 -12.05 -12.72
C ALA A 149 -0.21 -10.64 -12.37
N TRP A 150 0.60 -9.90 -11.62
CA TRP A 150 0.31 -8.54 -11.19
C TRP A 150 1.41 -7.59 -11.63
N VAL A 151 1.06 -6.37 -12.01
CA VAL A 151 2.02 -5.26 -12.14
C VAL A 151 1.69 -4.24 -11.06
N ILE A 152 2.69 -3.77 -10.34
CA ILE A 152 2.54 -2.79 -9.25
C ILE A 152 3.40 -1.58 -9.53
N THR A 153 2.84 -0.37 -9.38
CA THR A 153 3.58 0.87 -9.61
C THR A 153 3.20 1.97 -8.63
N ASN A 154 4.16 2.84 -8.33
CA ASN A 154 3.93 4.11 -7.64
C ASN A 154 3.27 5.18 -8.54
N SER A 155 3.08 4.89 -9.83
CA SER A 155 2.56 5.83 -10.83
C SER A 155 1.21 5.36 -11.40
N ASN A 156 0.94 5.65 -12.67
CA ASN A 156 -0.24 5.18 -13.41
C ASN A 156 0.21 4.40 -14.66
N TYR A 157 -0.73 3.81 -15.37
CA TYR A 157 -0.48 3.04 -16.60
C TYR A 157 -0.93 3.81 -17.83
N THR A 158 -0.42 3.43 -19.00
CA THR A 158 -0.98 3.88 -20.29
C THR A 158 -2.26 3.12 -20.63
N ASP A 159 -3.10 3.70 -21.49
CA ASP A 159 -4.33 3.04 -21.96
C ASP A 159 -4.03 1.69 -22.62
N GLN A 160 -2.91 1.59 -23.36
CA GLN A 160 -2.48 0.32 -23.97
C GLN A 160 -2.13 -0.74 -22.93
N ALA A 161 -1.50 -0.35 -21.81
CA ALA A 161 -1.20 -1.26 -20.73
C ALA A 161 -2.49 -1.77 -20.06
N TYR A 162 -3.47 -0.89 -19.82
CA TYR A 162 -4.79 -1.30 -19.33
C TYR A 162 -5.48 -2.30 -20.27
N THR A 163 -5.52 -2.00 -21.58
CA THR A 163 -6.12 -2.90 -22.58
C THR A 163 -5.44 -4.26 -22.60
N LEU A 164 -4.09 -4.29 -22.65
CA LEU A 164 -3.34 -5.54 -22.70
C LEU A 164 -3.49 -6.36 -21.41
N ALA A 165 -3.48 -5.70 -20.26
CA ALA A 165 -3.65 -6.36 -18.97
C ALA A 165 -5.02 -7.03 -18.86
N LYS A 166 -6.08 -6.35 -19.32
CA LYS A 166 -7.43 -6.91 -19.39
C LYS A 166 -7.48 -8.17 -20.26
N SER A 167 -6.87 -8.14 -21.45
CA SER A 167 -6.84 -9.29 -22.36
C SER A 167 -6.06 -10.50 -21.81
N ASN A 168 -5.05 -10.27 -20.97
CA ASN A 168 -4.20 -11.34 -20.41
C ASN A 168 -4.57 -11.74 -18.98
N GLY A 169 -5.58 -11.09 -18.37
CA GLY A 169 -5.92 -11.31 -16.97
C GLY A 169 -4.81 -10.88 -16.00
N VAL A 170 -4.01 -9.89 -16.38
CA VAL A 170 -2.98 -9.29 -15.52
C VAL A 170 -3.62 -8.22 -14.65
N ARG A 171 -3.41 -8.28 -13.34
CA ARG A 171 -3.91 -7.26 -12.41
C ARG A 171 -2.96 -6.07 -12.38
N LEU A 172 -3.50 -4.86 -12.51
CA LEU A 172 -2.74 -3.62 -12.42
C LEU A 172 -3.03 -2.92 -11.10
N ILE A 173 -2.01 -2.69 -10.28
CA ILE A 173 -2.09 -1.97 -9.01
C ILE A 173 -1.38 -0.63 -9.18
N ALA A 174 -2.15 0.41 -9.48
CA ALA A 174 -1.66 1.76 -9.66
C ALA A 174 -1.51 2.51 -8.33
N ARG A 175 -0.92 3.71 -8.37
CA ARG A 175 -0.63 4.57 -7.21
C ARG A 175 -1.73 4.63 -6.16
N ASN A 176 -2.98 4.89 -6.57
CA ASN A 176 -4.07 5.08 -5.61
C ASN A 176 -4.37 3.78 -4.85
N GLU A 177 -4.40 2.64 -5.53
CA GLU A 177 -4.63 1.34 -4.89
C GLU A 177 -3.41 0.94 -4.03
N LEU A 178 -2.19 1.21 -4.49
CA LEU A 178 -0.98 1.00 -3.69
C LEU A 178 -1.05 1.83 -2.40
N ILE A 179 -1.46 3.10 -2.45
CA ILE A 179 -1.67 3.94 -1.27
C ILE A 179 -2.67 3.30 -0.30
N GLU A 180 -3.80 2.77 -0.80
CA GLU A 180 -4.77 2.07 0.06
C GLU A 180 -4.17 0.83 0.73
N MET A 181 -3.38 0.05 0.00
CA MET A 181 -2.67 -1.10 0.54
C MET A 181 -1.65 -0.71 1.61
N MET A 182 -0.92 0.39 1.42
CA MET A 182 0.04 0.92 2.38
C MET A 182 -0.65 1.42 3.66
N LEU A 183 -1.78 2.12 3.53
CA LEU A 183 -2.54 2.62 4.68
C LEU A 183 -3.10 1.50 5.56
N LYS A 184 -3.46 0.35 4.97
CA LYS A 184 -3.89 -0.83 5.73
C LYS A 184 -2.79 -1.40 6.63
N MET A 185 -1.52 -1.20 6.29
CA MET A 185 -0.40 -1.60 7.17
C MET A 185 -0.18 -0.61 8.31
N ASN A 186 -0.34 0.69 8.05
CA ASN A 186 -0.08 1.74 9.04
C ASN A 186 -1.23 1.93 10.03
N THR A 187 -2.34 1.22 9.84
CA THR A 187 -3.43 1.20 10.81
C THR A 187 -3.07 0.19 11.90
N PRO A 188 -3.00 0.58 13.19
CA PRO A 188 -2.84 -0.37 14.28
C PRO A 188 -3.97 -1.39 14.16
N GLN A 189 -3.65 -2.65 13.86
CA GLN A 189 -4.64 -3.70 13.83
C GLN A 189 -5.28 -3.78 15.21
N LYS A 190 -6.51 -3.29 15.32
CA LYS A 190 -7.43 -3.69 16.39
C LYS A 190 -7.63 -5.19 16.18
N GLN A 191 -6.98 -5.99 17.02
CA GLN A 191 -7.06 -7.44 17.00
C GLN A 191 -8.53 -7.86 17.12
N THR A 192 -9.18 -8.19 16.02
CA THR A 192 -10.36 -9.05 16.01
C THR A 192 -9.88 -10.48 16.00
N SER A 193 -9.50 -10.96 17.18
CA SER A 193 -9.41 -12.39 17.45
C SER A 193 -10.85 -12.94 17.51
N PRO A 194 -11.17 -14.07 16.85
CA PRO A 194 -12.31 -14.88 17.24
C PRO A 194 -12.04 -15.36 18.67
N GLN A 195 -12.80 -14.83 19.62
CA GLN A 195 -12.76 -15.27 21.01
C GLN A 195 -13.27 -16.71 21.07
N GLN A 196 -12.34 -17.62 21.31
CA GLN A 196 -12.60 -18.85 22.03
C GLN A 196 -13.10 -18.47 23.42
N GLU A 197 -14.31 -18.91 23.73
CA GLU A 197 -14.82 -18.95 25.09
C GLU A 197 -13.92 -19.81 25.98
N ALA A 198 -13.57 -19.18 27.10
CA ALA A 198 -13.48 -19.77 28.43
C ALA A 198 -12.69 -21.08 28.58
N THR A 199 -11.54 -20.98 29.23
CA THR A 199 -11.44 -21.54 30.59
C THR A 199 -10.28 -20.94 31.39
N THR A 200 -10.69 -20.25 32.46
CA THR A 200 -10.08 -20.23 33.81
C THR A 200 -8.73 -19.53 34.07
N LYS A 201 -8.88 -18.42 34.82
CA LYS A 201 -8.26 -18.11 36.13
C LYS A 201 -6.81 -17.60 36.19
N SER A 202 -6.74 -16.32 36.60
CA SER A 202 -5.99 -15.80 37.77
C SER A 202 -4.63 -15.12 37.55
N SER A 203 -4.60 -13.83 37.93
CA SER A 203 -3.57 -13.09 38.69
C SER A 203 -2.11 -13.03 38.19
N ALA A 204 -1.62 -11.80 37.98
CA ALA A 204 -0.23 -11.40 37.74
C ALA A 204 0.75 -11.86 38.85
N PRO A 205 2.10 -11.94 38.64
CA PRO A 205 2.96 -10.73 38.70
C PRO A 205 4.22 -10.73 37.78
N LEU A 206 4.90 -9.57 37.72
CA LEU A 206 6.13 -9.26 36.97
C LEU A 206 7.18 -10.39 36.95
N GLN A 207 7.68 -10.78 35.76
CA GLN A 207 8.72 -11.81 35.60
C GLN A 207 10.12 -11.20 35.36
N LYS A 208 11.11 -11.78 36.04
CA LYS A 208 12.49 -11.28 36.21
C LYS A 208 13.34 -11.40 34.93
N LYS A 209 14.34 -10.52 34.83
CA LYS A 209 15.31 -10.40 33.71
C LYS A 209 16.21 -11.65 33.50
N ASP A 210 16.13 -12.63 34.39
CA ASP A 210 16.96 -13.85 34.38
C ASP A 210 16.42 -14.98 33.49
N ASP A 211 15.21 -14.81 32.94
CA ASP A 211 14.53 -15.82 32.11
C ASP A 211 14.81 -15.65 30.60
N LEU A 212 15.72 -14.75 30.22
CA LEU A 212 16.06 -14.43 28.82
C LEU A 212 17.46 -14.94 28.44
N CYS A 213 17.57 -15.50 27.24
CA CYS A 213 18.79 -15.96 26.62
C CYS A 213 19.70 -14.77 26.31
N VAL A 214 20.95 -14.81 26.77
CA VAL A 214 21.91 -13.71 26.55
C VAL A 214 22.36 -13.59 25.09
N ASP A 215 22.26 -14.66 24.30
CA ASP A 215 22.76 -14.66 22.91
C ASP A 215 21.72 -14.18 21.90
N CYS A 216 20.42 -14.39 22.17
CA CYS A 216 19.35 -14.04 21.22
C CYS A 216 18.11 -13.39 21.84
N GLY A 217 18.07 -13.20 23.16
CA GLY A 217 16.95 -12.56 23.86
C GLY A 217 15.67 -13.39 23.95
N SER A 218 15.68 -14.65 23.49
CA SER A 218 14.53 -15.56 23.61
C SER A 218 14.41 -16.14 25.03
N ILE A 219 13.22 -16.59 25.43
CA ILE A 219 13.02 -17.18 26.77
C ILE A 219 13.80 -18.48 26.97
N MET A 220 14.29 -18.72 28.18
CA MET A 220 14.98 -19.95 28.58
C MET A 220 13.99 -20.95 29.19
N ILE A 221 14.02 -22.20 28.73
CA ILE A 221 13.09 -23.28 29.12
C ILE A 221 13.86 -24.37 29.88
N LYS A 222 13.37 -24.79 31.05
CA LYS A 222 13.97 -25.90 31.82
C LYS A 222 13.65 -27.24 31.16
N ARG A 223 14.65 -28.08 30.92
CA ARG A 223 14.51 -29.45 30.39
C ARG A 223 15.38 -30.42 31.20
N LYS A 224 14.95 -31.68 31.29
CA LYS A 224 15.71 -32.75 31.94
C LYS A 224 16.74 -33.30 30.95
N SER A 225 18.00 -33.30 31.35
CA SER A 225 19.11 -33.95 30.65
C SER A 225 19.60 -35.15 31.46
N SER A 226 20.40 -36.02 30.84
CA SER A 226 21.03 -37.16 31.51
C SER A 226 21.93 -36.74 32.69
N LYS A 227 22.41 -35.50 32.70
CA LYS A 227 23.28 -34.91 33.73
C LYS A 227 22.56 -34.02 34.76
N GLY A 228 21.24 -33.92 34.71
CA GLY A 228 20.45 -33.04 35.60
C GLY A 228 19.52 -32.10 34.85
N MET A 229 18.94 -31.12 35.57
CA MET A 229 18.10 -30.10 34.95
C MET A 229 18.96 -29.02 34.30
N VAL A 230 18.61 -28.65 33.07
CA VAL A 230 19.30 -27.60 32.31
C VAL A 230 18.27 -26.60 31.78
N THR A 231 18.63 -25.33 31.68
CA THR A 231 17.86 -24.30 30.95
C THR A 231 18.37 -24.23 29.52
N VAL A 232 17.47 -24.39 28.54
CA VAL A 232 17.77 -24.37 27.10
C VAL A 232 17.00 -23.22 26.46
N CYS A 233 17.64 -22.49 25.55
CA CYS A 233 16.98 -21.44 24.76
C CYS A 233 15.79 -22.00 23.96
N SER A 234 14.65 -21.31 23.98
CA SER A 234 13.45 -21.73 23.22
C SER A 234 13.68 -21.83 21.72
N ASN A 235 14.64 -21.08 21.17
CA ASN A 235 14.97 -21.06 19.75
C ASN A 235 16.03 -22.12 19.35
N TYR A 236 16.28 -23.14 20.17
CA TYR A 236 17.09 -24.29 19.79
C TYR A 236 16.43 -25.04 18.61
N PRO A 237 17.16 -25.44 17.54
CA PRO A 237 18.62 -25.55 17.42
C PRO A 237 19.34 -24.32 16.85
N ILE A 238 18.62 -23.25 16.53
CA ILE A 238 19.16 -22.03 15.91
C ILE A 238 20.04 -21.26 16.90
N CYS A 239 19.58 -21.12 18.15
CA CYS A 239 20.40 -20.64 19.26
C CYS A 239 20.72 -21.79 20.22
N LYS A 240 22.01 -22.14 20.32
CA LYS A 240 22.49 -23.29 21.09
C LYS A 240 22.85 -22.97 22.55
N ASN A 241 22.30 -21.87 23.08
CA ASN A 241 22.55 -21.48 24.47
C ASN A 241 21.86 -22.44 25.45
N ILE A 242 22.67 -23.10 26.27
CA ILE A 242 22.24 -24.06 27.29
C ILE A 242 23.01 -23.73 28.57
N ARG A 243 22.31 -23.66 29.70
CA ARG A 243 22.87 -23.41 31.04
C ARG A 243 22.48 -24.54 31.98
N ALA A 244 23.40 -25.00 32.81
CA ALA A 244 23.06 -25.92 33.90
C ALA A 244 22.35 -25.16 35.02
N ILE A 245 21.39 -25.82 35.68
CA ILE A 245 20.73 -25.32 36.89
C ILE A 245 21.47 -25.88 38.10
#